data_AF-T0TJL4-F1
#
_entry.id   AF-T0TJL4-F1
#
_cell.length_a   1.000
_cell.length_b   1.000
_cell.length_c   1.000
_cell.angle_alpha   90.00
_cell.angle_beta   90.00
_cell.angle_gamma   90.00
#
_symmetry.space_group_name_H-M   'P 1'
#
loop_
_entity.id
_entity.type
_entity.pdbx_description
1 polymer ?
#
loop_
_entity_poly.entity_id
_entity_poly.type
_entity_poly.pdbx_seq_one_letter_code
_entity_poly.pdbx_strand_id
1 'polypeptide(L)'
;MNATILIPWVISPIIVTALNYFVMAIGLVPAPTGVSVPWTVPVFFSGMIATNSLAGGLLQIIDCLIVGFIWLPFLHMLDKQPDSAL
;
A
#
# COMPACT_ATOMS: atom_id res chain seq x y z
N MET A 1 -10.97 6.14 -19.24
CA MET A 1 -10.13 6.09 -18.02
C MET A 1 -10.69 7.11 -17.04
N ASN A 2 -11.00 6.70 -15.81
CA ASN A 2 -11.55 7.62 -14.81
C ASN A 2 -10.41 8.34 -14.09
N ALA A 3 -10.27 9.65 -14.29
CA ALA A 3 -9.23 10.46 -13.66
C ALA A 3 -9.32 10.42 -12.12
N THR A 4 -10.52 10.27 -11.56
CA THR A 4 -10.76 10.13 -10.11
C THR A 4 -10.09 8.89 -9.52
N ILE A 5 -9.98 7.81 -10.29
CA ILE A 5 -9.31 6.56 -9.87
C ILE A 5 -7.80 6.63 -10.16
N LEU A 6 -7.40 7.33 -11.22
CA LEU A 6 -5.99 7.45 -11.59
C LEU A 6 -5.16 8.16 -10.52
N ILE A 7 -5.71 9.20 -9.90
CA ILE A 7 -5.04 10.00 -8.86
C ILE A 7 -4.62 9.13 -7.66
N PRO A 8 -5.53 8.43 -6.94
CA PRO A 8 -5.14 7.58 -5.83
C PRO A 8 -4.28 6.40 -6.28
N TRP A 9 -4.46 5.90 -7.50
CA TRP A 9 -3.65 4.81 -8.04
C TRP A 9 -2.18 5.16 -8.23
N VAL A 10 -1.86 6.41 -8.63
CA VAL A 10 -0.47 6.88 -8.76
C VAL A 10 0.09 7.38 -7.42
N ILE A 11 -0.69 8.12 -6.64
CA ILE A 11 -0.21 8.74 -5.40
C ILE A 11 0.03 7.71 -4.30
N SER A 12 -0.84 6.71 -4.15
CA SER A 12 -0.73 5.68 -3.12
C SER A 12 0.62 4.95 -3.13
N PRO A 13 1.07 4.36 -4.26
CA PRO A 13 2.36 3.66 -4.28
C PRO A 13 3.55 4.60 -4.06
N ILE A 14 3.48 5.88 -4.48
CA ILE A 14 4.56 6.85 -4.23
C ILE A 14 4.71 7.11 -2.73
N ILE A 15 3.60 7.35 -2.04
CA ILE A 15 3.60 7.63 -0.59
C ILE A 15 4.11 6.42 0.19
N VAL A 16 3.58 5.22 -0.08
CA VAL A 16 3.98 3.99 0.61
C VAL A 16 5.44 3.64 0.32
N THR A 17 5.90 3.78 -0.92
CA THR A 17 7.31 3.51 -1.27
C THR A 17 8.25 4.46 -0.56
N ALA A 18 7.92 5.75 -0.50
CA ALA A 18 8.72 6.74 0.23
C ALA A 18 8.77 6.40 1.72
N LEU A 19 7.61 6.12 2.34
CA LEU A 19 7.53 5.75 3.76
C LEU A 19 8.36 4.50 4.06
N ASN A 20 8.23 3.45 3.26
CA ASN A 20 8.97 2.20 3.44
C ASN A 20 10.48 2.41 3.33
N TYR A 21 10.92 3.22 2.36
CA TYR A 21 12.32 3.60 2.25
C TYR A 21 12.81 4.32 3.51
N PHE A 22 12.07 5.31 4.01
CA PHE A 22 12.46 6.05 5.22
C PHE A 22 12.52 5.15 6.46
N VAL A 23 11.49 4.33 6.68
CA VAL A 23 11.39 3.41 7.83
C VAL A 23 12.53 2.39 7.81
N MET A 24 12.91 1.90 6.64
CA MET A 24 14.06 1.00 6.48
C MET A 24 15.40 1.75 6.65
N ALA A 25 15.52 2.97 6.11
CA ALA A 25 16.74 3.77 6.18
C ALA A 25 17.10 4.18 7.62
N ILE A 26 16.12 4.48 8.46
CA ILE A 26 16.34 4.79 9.89
C ILE A 26 16.51 3.54 10.76
N GLY A 27 16.39 2.34 10.18
CA GLY A 27 16.56 1.06 10.88
C GLY A 27 15.35 0.63 11.73
N LEU A 28 14.17 1.23 11.54
CA LEU A 28 12.97 0.86 12.28
C LEU A 28 12.39 -0.48 11.79
N VAL A 29 12.54 -0.79 10.50
CA VAL A 29 12.18 -2.09 9.91
C VAL A 29 13.39 -2.64 9.14
N PRO A 30 13.71 -3.94 9.25
CA PRO A 30 14.82 -4.54 8.50
C PRO A 30 14.61 -4.44 6.99
N ALA A 31 15.69 -4.25 6.25
CA ALA A 31 15.67 -4.30 4.79
C ALA A 31 15.33 -5.72 4.27
N PRO A 32 14.80 -5.85 3.04
CA PRO A 32 14.50 -7.14 2.44
C PRO A 32 15.76 -8.02 2.34
N THR A 33 15.60 -9.30 2.67
CA THR A 33 16.69 -10.30 2.76
C THR A 33 17.15 -10.86 1.40
N GLY A 34 16.54 -10.41 0.30
CA GLY A 34 16.79 -10.92 -1.05
C GLY A 34 15.95 -12.15 -1.43
N VAL A 35 15.06 -12.61 -0.54
CA VAL A 35 14.09 -13.67 -0.84
C VAL A 35 13.03 -13.13 -1.80
N SER A 36 12.85 -13.81 -2.94
CA SER A 36 11.77 -13.53 -3.89
C SER A 36 10.45 -14.08 -3.37
N VAL A 37 9.67 -13.23 -2.71
CA VAL A 37 8.34 -13.58 -2.22
C VAL A 37 7.34 -13.54 -3.38
N PRO A 38 6.56 -14.61 -3.64
CA PRO A 38 5.51 -14.58 -4.65
C PRO A 38 4.48 -13.46 -4.35
N TRP A 39 4.04 -12.76 -5.38
CA TRP A 39 3.09 -11.64 -5.24
C TRP A 39 1.68 -12.08 -4.78
N THR A 40 1.39 -13.38 -4.83
CA THR A 40 0.14 -13.98 -4.35
C THR A 40 0.14 -14.28 -2.85
N VAL A 41 1.28 -14.09 -2.16
CA VAL A 41 1.36 -14.27 -0.70
C VAL A 41 0.48 -13.21 -0.03
N PRO A 42 -0.39 -13.58 0.93
CA PRO A 42 -1.25 -12.61 1.59
C PRO A 42 -0.48 -11.47 2.26
N VAL A 43 -1.11 -10.30 2.30
CA VAL A 43 -0.67 -9.12 3.04
C VAL A 43 -0.34 -9.53 4.48
N PHE A 44 0.69 -8.93 5.09
CA PHE A 44 1.33 -9.31 6.36
C PHE A 44 2.38 -10.42 6.22
N PHE A 45 2.01 -11.59 5.71
CA PHE A 45 2.99 -12.69 5.54
C PHE A 45 4.06 -12.35 4.50
N SER A 46 3.67 -11.63 3.45
CA SER A 46 4.59 -11.18 2.42
C SER A 46 5.72 -10.31 3.01
N GLY A 47 5.37 -9.30 3.81
CA GLY A 47 6.33 -8.43 4.49
C GLY A 47 7.22 -9.16 5.50
N MET A 48 6.64 -10.08 6.29
CA MET A 48 7.42 -10.85 7.26
C MET A 48 8.47 -11.74 6.61
N ILE A 49 8.12 -12.43 5.52
CA ILE A 49 9.04 -13.32 4.80
C ILE A 49 10.11 -12.50 4.08
N ALA A 50 9.73 -11.37 3.48
CA ALA A 50 10.66 -10.50 2.78
C ALA A 50 11.76 -9.95 3.71
N THR A 51 11.40 -9.50 4.91
CA THR A 51 12.33 -8.90 5.87
C THR A 51 12.84 -9.87 6.95
N ASN A 52 12.37 -11.13 6.96
CA ASN A 52 12.58 -12.10 8.03
C ASN A 52 12.32 -11.51 9.44
N SER A 53 11.24 -10.73 9.58
CA SER A 53 10.92 -10.02 10.82
C SER A 53 9.44 -9.67 10.92
N LEU A 54 8.86 -9.76 12.12
CA LEU A 54 7.49 -9.31 12.41
C LEU A 54 7.27 -7.84 12.08
N ALA A 55 8.33 -7.01 12.16
CA ALA A 55 8.26 -5.59 11.87
C ALA A 55 7.89 -5.31 10.39
N GLY A 56 8.36 -6.14 9.46
CA GLY A 56 7.99 -6.02 8.04
C GLY A 56 6.54 -6.41 7.77
N GLY A 57 6.01 -7.36 8.51
CA GLY A 57 4.58 -7.68 8.48
C GLY A 57 3.72 -6.52 8.99
N LEU A 58 4.09 -5.95 10.14
CA LEU A 58 3.37 -4.83 10.73
C LEU A 58 3.40 -3.60 9.82
N LEU A 59 4.54 -3.29 9.21
CA LEU A 59 4.68 -2.23 8.21
C LEU A 59 3.67 -2.42 7.07
N GLN A 60 3.50 -3.66 6.60
CA GLN A 60 2.57 -3.94 5.50
C GLN A 60 1.09 -3.76 5.88
N ILE A 61 0.73 -3.98 7.16
CA ILE A 61 -0.61 -3.63 7.67
C ILE A 61 -0.79 -2.11 7.68
N ILE A 62 0.22 -1.37 8.14
CA ILE A 62 0.20 0.10 8.16
C ILE A 62 0.05 0.63 6.73
N ASP A 63 0.81 0.10 5.77
CA ASP A 63 0.72 0.48 4.36
C ASP A 63 -0.69 0.24 3.80
N CYS A 64 -1.30 -0.91 4.11
CA CYS A 64 -2.66 -1.22 3.69
C CYS A 64 -3.67 -0.19 4.22
N LEU A 65 -3.54 0.22 5.48
CA LEU A 65 -4.37 1.26 6.08
C LEU A 65 -4.16 2.62 5.40
N ILE A 66 -2.90 3.01 5.16
CA ILE A 66 -2.57 4.27 4.48
C ILE A 66 -3.19 4.32 3.09
N VAL A 67 -3.03 3.25 2.30
CA VAL A 67 -3.65 3.14 0.98
C VAL A 67 -5.17 3.20 1.11
N GLY A 68 -5.76 2.48 2.06
CA GLY A 68 -7.19 2.56 2.36
C GLY A 68 -7.65 4.00 2.58
N PHE A 69 -6.99 4.75 3.47
CA PHE A 69 -7.32 6.15 3.75
C PHE A 69 -7.12 7.08 2.55
N ILE A 70 -6.10 6.85 1.72
CA ILE A 70 -5.90 7.63 0.49
C ILE A 70 -7.04 7.38 -0.49
N TRP A 71 -7.53 6.14 -0.58
CA TRP A 71 -8.60 5.76 -1.52
C TRP A 71 -10.00 6.18 -1.05
N LEU A 72 -10.29 6.19 0.25
CA LEU A 72 -11.60 6.56 0.81
C LEU A 72 -12.22 7.84 0.23
N PRO A 73 -11.54 9.00 0.15
CA PRO A 73 -12.15 10.22 -0.38
C PRO A 73 -12.53 10.09 -1.87
N PHE A 74 -11.72 9.38 -2.66
CA PHE A 74 -12.00 9.17 -4.08
C PHE A 74 -13.14 8.17 -4.28
N LEU A 75 -13.20 7.12 -3.46
CA LEU A 75 -14.32 6.17 -3.46
C LEU A 75 -15.64 6.86 -3.12
N HIS A 76 -15.66 7.73 -2.10
CA HIS A 76 -16.85 8.53 -1.77
C HIS A 76 -17.24 9.50 -2.89
N MET A 77 -16.27 10.04 -3.64
CA MET A 77 -16.55 10.90 -4.79
C MET A 77 -17.15 10.11 -5.95
N LEU A 78 -16.69 8.87 -6.18
CA LEU A 78 -17.23 7.97 -7.19
C LEU A 78 -18.64 7.51 -6.84
N ASP A 79 -18.89 7.17 -5.57
CA ASP A 79 -20.21 6.72 -5.09
C ASP A 79 -21.29 7.81 -5.22
N LYS A 80 -20.88 9.09 -5.22
CA LYS A 80 -21.77 10.23 -5.47
C LYS A 80 -22.03 10.52 -6.94
N GLN A 81 -21.30 9.89 -7.87
CA GLN A 81 -21.57 10.05 -9.29
C GLN A 81 -22.87 9.28 -9.60
N PRO A 82 -23.94 9.94 -10.06
CA PRO A 82 -25.12 9.22 -10.50
C PRO A 82 -24.71 8.28 -11.64
N ASP A 83 -25.20 7.04 -11.60
CA ASP A 83 -25.02 6.08 -12.68
C ASP A 83 -25.44 6.76 -13.99
N SER A 84 -24.46 7.04 -14.86
CA SER A 84 -24.71 7.55 -16.22
C SER A 84 -25.33 6.47 -17.12
N ALA A 85 -26.02 5.50 -16.53
CA ALA A 85 -26.65 4.35 -17.18
C ALA A 85 -28.18 4.48 -17.28
N LEU A 86 -28.73 5.69 -17.11
CA LEU A 86 -30.10 6.06 -17.52
C LEU A 86 -30.08 7.24 -18.50
#